data_AF-A0A640Y8P6-F1
#
_entry.id   AF-A0A640Y8P6-F1
#
_cell.length_a   1.000
_cell.length_b   1.000
_cell.length_c   1.000
_cell.angle_alpha   90.00
_cell.angle_beta   90.00
_cell.angle_gamma   90.00
#
_symmetry.space_group_name_H-M   'P 1'
#
loop_
_entity.id
_entity.type
_entity.pdbx_description
1 polymer ?
#
loop_
_entity_poly.entity_id
_entity_poly.type
_entity_poly.pdbx_seq_one_letter_code
_entity_poly.pdbx_strand_id
1 'polypeptide(L)'
;APVGAGGGLDGDCAFAVVPCRGIGTLAPVAMVEPPLGVLLWLEHVADPRGADPANRLLARLDALDRPILAVKHGSVGGPPDRPGCVEVGAGLVATVLEALDAVVWERDPDFGYLVPAAVPGLADPEARVLMPRLLYADNDRVYEHAGLVADKQRERRAIAAAAAGLDPRVGAASRWPPSPTGERWRD
;
A
#
# COMPACT_ATOMS: atom_id res chain seq x y z
N ALA A 1 7.85 6.63 -12.52
CA ALA A 1 9.08 7.09 -11.86
C ALA A 1 9.19 6.43 -10.49
N PRO A 2 10.10 5.46 -10.30
CA PRO A 2 10.34 4.92 -8.97
C PRO A 2 10.88 6.00 -8.03
N VAL A 3 10.40 6.01 -6.78
CA VAL A 3 10.92 6.86 -5.72
C VAL A 3 12.21 6.24 -5.19
N GLY A 4 13.33 6.93 -5.35
CA GLY A 4 14.63 6.47 -4.87
C GLY A 4 14.80 6.55 -3.35
N ALA A 5 15.88 5.93 -2.83
CA ALA A 5 16.18 5.89 -1.38
C ALA A 5 16.33 7.27 -0.72
N GLY A 6 16.72 8.30 -1.48
CA GLY A 6 16.77 9.69 -1.03
C GLY A 6 15.49 10.52 -1.28
N GLY A 7 14.41 9.89 -1.76
CA GLY A 7 13.15 10.56 -2.10
C GLY A 7 13.17 11.29 -3.45
N GLY A 8 14.13 10.96 -4.32
CA GLY A 8 14.17 11.43 -5.70
C GLY A 8 13.08 10.79 -6.57
N LEU A 9 12.57 11.54 -7.54
CA LEU A 9 11.65 11.07 -8.58
C LEU A 9 12.32 11.32 -9.93
N ASP A 10 12.57 10.26 -10.70
CA ASP A 10 13.19 10.40 -12.01
C ASP A 10 12.13 10.61 -13.10
N GLY A 11 12.15 11.80 -13.72
CA GLY A 11 11.52 12.09 -15.01
C GLY A 11 9.97 12.18 -15.09
N ASP A 12 9.52 12.47 -16.32
CA ASP A 12 8.12 12.65 -16.73
C ASP A 12 7.44 11.31 -17.05
N CYS A 13 7.29 10.46 -16.05
CA CYS A 13 6.45 9.25 -16.17
C CYS A 13 4.95 9.56 -15.95
N ALA A 14 4.06 8.70 -16.45
CA ALA A 14 2.62 8.81 -16.19
C ALA A 14 2.23 8.64 -14.71
N PHE A 15 3.09 8.08 -13.86
CA PHE A 15 2.85 7.88 -12.43
C PHE A 15 4.16 7.81 -11.64
N ALA A 16 4.07 8.04 -10.33
CA ALA A 16 5.14 7.77 -9.37
C ALA A 16 4.97 6.37 -8.76
N VAL A 17 6.07 5.70 -8.43
CA VAL A 17 6.06 4.35 -7.83
C VAL A 17 6.83 4.34 -6.52
N VAL A 18 6.18 3.95 -5.43
CA VAL A 18 6.83 3.58 -4.17
C VAL A 18 7.07 2.07 -4.18
N PRO A 19 8.32 1.60 -4.37
CA PRO A 19 8.61 0.17 -4.38
C PRO A 19 8.46 -0.38 -2.95
N CYS A 20 7.60 -1.36 -2.79
CA CYS A 20 7.32 -2.02 -1.52
C CYS A 20 7.83 -3.46 -1.55
N ARG A 21 8.18 -4.00 -0.38
CA ARG A 21 8.58 -5.41 -0.24
C ARG A 21 7.85 -6.05 0.92
N GLY A 22 7.44 -7.31 0.78
CA GLY A 22 6.92 -8.07 1.90
C GLY A 22 6.04 -9.23 1.50
N ILE A 23 5.57 -9.96 2.52
CA ILE A 23 4.79 -11.20 2.38
C ILE A 23 3.35 -11.07 2.90
N GLY A 24 2.93 -9.86 3.30
CA GLY A 24 1.71 -9.65 4.09
C GLY A 24 0.55 -9.02 3.31
N THR A 25 -0.16 -8.13 4.00
CA THR A 25 -1.47 -7.58 3.65
C THR A 25 -1.48 -6.47 2.60
N LEU A 26 -0.32 -5.95 2.20
CA LEU A 26 -0.26 -4.94 1.13
C LEU A 26 -0.62 -5.59 -0.22
N ALA A 27 -1.50 -4.94 -0.98
CA ALA A 27 -1.85 -5.34 -2.33
C ALA A 27 -0.63 -5.29 -3.28
N PRO A 28 -0.57 -6.13 -4.32
CA PRO A 28 0.47 -6.09 -5.35
C PRO A 28 0.65 -4.69 -5.97
N VAL A 29 -0.46 -4.03 -6.27
CA VAL A 29 -0.53 -2.63 -6.73
C VAL A 29 -1.61 -1.94 -5.93
N ALA A 30 -1.32 -0.75 -5.41
CA ALA A 30 -2.32 0.11 -4.77
C ALA A 30 -2.07 1.57 -5.17
N MET A 31 -3.14 2.33 -5.40
CA MET A 31 -3.03 3.78 -5.53
C MET A 31 -3.12 4.41 -4.14
N VAL A 32 -2.16 5.28 -3.83
CA VAL A 32 -1.98 5.83 -2.49
C VAL A 32 -1.98 7.35 -2.51
N GLU A 33 -2.49 7.94 -1.45
CA GLU A 33 -2.33 9.38 -1.20
C GLU A 33 -0.88 9.70 -0.77
N PRO A 34 -0.38 10.92 -0.99
CA PRO A 34 0.98 11.31 -0.66
C PRO A 34 1.45 10.94 0.76
N PRO A 35 0.67 11.15 1.84
CA PRO A 35 1.14 10.81 3.19
C PRO A 35 1.39 9.31 3.39
N LEU A 36 0.54 8.46 2.81
CA LEU A 36 0.73 7.02 2.87
C LEU A 36 1.89 6.60 1.95
N GLY A 37 2.05 7.22 0.79
CA GLY A 37 3.20 7.00 -0.10
C GLY A 37 4.53 7.25 0.62
N VAL A 38 4.64 8.35 1.37
CA VAL A 38 5.83 8.65 2.20
C VAL A 38 6.02 7.62 3.30
N LEU A 39 4.94 7.18 3.97
CA LEU A 39 5.02 6.18 5.03
C LEU A 39 5.52 4.82 4.52
N LEU A 40 5.03 4.39 3.36
CA LEU A 40 5.50 3.18 2.68
C LEU A 40 6.95 3.33 2.20
N TRP A 41 7.33 4.52 1.74
CA TRP A 41 8.72 4.82 1.39
C TRP A 41 9.64 4.73 2.62
N LEU A 42 9.23 5.27 3.78
CA LEU A 42 9.95 5.11 5.04
C LEU A 42 10.07 3.64 5.48
N GLU A 43 9.01 2.84 5.27
CA GLU A 43 8.98 1.41 5.61
C GLU A 43 9.95 0.59 4.74
N HIS A 44 10.00 0.86 3.44
CA HIS A 44 10.61 -0.06 2.46
C HIS A 44 11.85 0.44 1.74
N VAL A 45 12.07 1.76 1.67
CA VAL A 45 13.00 2.34 0.69
C VAL A 45 13.98 3.34 1.31
N ALA A 46 13.51 4.16 2.25
CA ALA A 46 14.26 5.30 2.76
C ALA A 46 15.58 4.90 3.42
N ASP A 47 16.66 5.57 3.01
CA ASP A 47 17.97 5.50 3.62
C ASP A 47 18.67 6.86 3.53
N PRO A 48 18.87 7.59 4.66
CA PRO A 48 18.42 7.27 6.02
C PRO A 48 16.91 7.49 6.21
N ARG A 49 16.34 6.82 7.22
CA ARG A 49 14.95 7.05 7.68
C ARG A 49 14.89 8.29 8.56
N GLY A 50 14.54 9.44 7.99
CA GLY A 50 14.49 10.71 8.71
C GLY A 50 13.35 11.62 8.27
N ALA A 51 12.96 12.57 9.14
CA ALA A 51 11.87 13.49 8.89
C ALA A 51 12.14 14.44 7.72
N ASP A 52 13.34 15.01 7.63
CA ASP A 52 13.69 15.97 6.58
C ASP A 52 13.52 15.41 5.15
N PRO A 53 14.11 14.25 4.77
CA PRO A 53 13.88 13.69 3.45
C PRO A 53 12.43 13.24 3.26
N ALA A 54 11.74 12.76 4.31
CA ALA A 54 10.34 12.38 4.24
C ALA A 54 9.41 13.58 3.96
N ASN A 55 9.60 14.71 4.65
CA ASN A 55 8.82 15.92 4.46
C ASN A 55 9.07 16.55 3.07
N ARG A 56 10.32 16.47 2.57
CA ARG A 56 10.62 16.87 1.18
C ARG A 56 9.94 15.98 0.16
N LEU A 57 9.93 14.66 0.38
CA LEU A 57 9.21 13.73 -0.47
C LEU A 57 7.70 14.00 -0.42
N LEU A 58 7.15 14.27 0.76
CA LEU A 58 5.73 14.61 0.92
C LEU A 58 5.36 15.82 0.06
N ALA A 59 6.11 16.90 0.14
CA ALA A 59 5.87 18.10 -0.66
C ALA A 59 5.96 17.82 -2.17
N ARG A 60 6.87 16.94 -2.60
CA ARG A 60 6.98 16.53 -4.01
C ARG A 60 5.77 15.71 -4.46
N LEU A 61 5.35 14.74 -3.65
CA LEU A 61 4.20 13.89 -3.94
C LEU A 61 2.89 14.69 -3.92
N ASP A 62 2.73 15.63 -2.98
CA ASP A 62 1.58 16.55 -2.91
C ASP A 62 1.46 17.44 -4.17
N ALA A 63 2.59 17.73 -4.83
CA ALA A 63 2.62 18.56 -6.04
C ALA A 63 2.43 17.77 -7.34
N LEU A 64 2.28 16.43 -7.28
CA LEU A 64 2.03 15.62 -8.46
C LEU A 64 0.57 15.74 -8.90
N ASP A 65 0.37 15.94 -10.20
CA ASP A 65 -0.93 15.86 -10.90
C ASP A 65 -1.20 14.47 -11.48
N ARG A 66 -0.39 13.49 -11.09
CA ARG A 66 -0.38 12.11 -11.58
C ARG A 66 -0.47 11.10 -10.44
N PRO A 67 -0.95 9.86 -10.69
CA PRO A 67 -1.09 8.85 -9.64
C PRO A 67 0.22 8.48 -8.94
N ILE A 68 0.10 8.13 -7.66
CA ILE A 68 1.17 7.52 -6.86
C ILE A 68 0.77 6.07 -6.60
N LEU A 69 1.61 5.14 -7.05
CA LEU A 69 1.36 3.71 -6.91
C LEU A 69 2.33 3.11 -5.91
N ALA A 70 1.84 2.36 -4.93
CA ALA A 70 2.62 1.39 -4.20
C ALA A 70 2.67 0.10 -5.02
N VAL A 71 3.88 -0.36 -5.38
CA VAL A 71 4.07 -1.60 -6.14
C VAL A 71 4.91 -2.56 -5.32
N LYS A 72 4.32 -3.70 -4.99
CA LYS A 72 4.91 -4.69 -4.08
C LYS A 72 5.66 -5.77 -4.85
N HIS A 73 6.84 -6.11 -4.34
CA HIS A 73 7.55 -7.34 -4.63
C HIS A 73 7.51 -8.31 -3.43
N GLY A 74 7.37 -9.60 -3.67
CA GLY A 74 7.20 -10.63 -2.64
C GLY A 74 5.89 -11.38 -2.81
N SER A 75 5.15 -11.63 -1.73
CA SER A 75 3.95 -12.47 -1.76
C SER A 75 2.78 -11.82 -1.03
N VAL A 76 1.56 -12.13 -1.42
CA VAL A 76 0.34 -11.85 -0.65
C VAL A 76 -0.10 -13.15 0.02
N GLY A 77 -0.66 -13.07 1.23
CA GLY A 77 -1.18 -14.26 1.92
C GLY A 77 -0.20 -14.92 2.90
N GLY A 78 0.94 -14.30 3.21
CA GLY A 78 1.93 -14.81 4.16
C GLY A 78 3.14 -15.47 3.49
N PRO A 79 3.94 -16.23 4.25
CA PRO A 79 5.07 -16.99 3.71
C PRO A 79 4.62 -18.13 2.78
N PRO A 80 5.52 -18.67 1.93
CA PRO A 80 5.18 -19.63 0.87
C PRO A 80 4.50 -20.92 1.31
N ASP A 81 4.65 -21.31 2.57
CA ASP A 81 4.03 -22.50 3.18
C ASP A 81 2.57 -22.26 3.61
N ARG A 82 2.07 -21.03 3.53
CA ARG A 82 0.70 -20.70 3.94
C ARG A 82 -0.32 -20.96 2.82
N PRO A 83 -1.47 -21.60 3.13
CA PRO A 83 -2.58 -21.74 2.19
C PRO A 83 -3.04 -20.37 1.65
N GLY A 84 -3.16 -20.25 0.33
CA GLY A 84 -3.52 -18.97 -0.29
C GLY A 84 -2.38 -17.95 -0.37
N CYS A 85 -1.13 -18.34 -0.07
CA CYS A 85 0.03 -17.54 -0.41
C CYS A 85 0.20 -17.49 -1.94
N VAL A 86 0.31 -16.30 -2.49
CA VAL A 86 0.54 -16.07 -3.91
C VAL A 86 1.73 -15.13 -4.08
N GLU A 87 2.75 -15.59 -4.81
CA GLU A 87 3.87 -14.73 -5.20
C GLU A 87 3.40 -13.68 -6.23
N VAL A 88 3.85 -12.44 -6.05
CA VAL A 88 3.51 -11.34 -6.95
C VAL A 88 4.37 -11.44 -8.21
N GLY A 89 3.79 -11.96 -9.29
CA GLY A 89 4.42 -12.02 -10.59
C GLY A 89 4.54 -10.66 -11.28
N ALA A 90 5.63 -10.43 -11.99
CA ALA A 90 5.83 -9.20 -12.76
C ALA A 90 4.77 -8.99 -13.86
N GLY A 91 4.27 -10.08 -14.46
CA GLY A 91 3.21 -10.03 -15.47
C GLY A 91 1.89 -9.48 -14.91
N LEU A 92 1.51 -9.88 -13.70
CA LEU A 92 0.33 -9.32 -13.01
C LEU A 92 0.46 -7.80 -12.85
N VAL A 93 1.60 -7.35 -12.32
CA VAL A 93 1.86 -5.92 -12.11
C VAL A 93 1.81 -5.17 -13.44
N ALA A 94 2.46 -5.70 -14.48
CA ALA A 94 2.45 -5.11 -15.82
C ALA A 94 1.02 -4.95 -16.36
N THR A 95 0.18 -5.99 -16.29
CA THR A 95 -1.22 -5.93 -16.73
C THR A 95 -2.01 -4.82 -16.02
N VAL A 96 -1.83 -4.65 -14.70
CA VAL A 96 -2.49 -3.57 -13.96
C VAL A 96 -2.00 -2.19 -14.42
N LEU A 97 -0.69 -2.03 -14.62
CA LEU A 97 -0.09 -0.77 -15.03
C LEU A 97 -0.44 -0.38 -16.48
N GLU A 98 -0.53 -1.34 -17.38
CA GLU A 98 -0.95 -1.12 -18.78
C GLU A 98 -2.42 -0.72 -18.88
N ALA A 99 -3.26 -1.21 -17.96
CA ALA A 99 -4.69 -0.92 -17.91
C ALA A 99 -5.06 0.23 -16.95
N LEU A 100 -4.10 1.02 -16.45
CA LEU A 100 -4.27 1.92 -15.30
C LEU A 100 -5.52 2.81 -15.37
N ASP A 101 -5.79 3.40 -16.55
CA ASP A 101 -6.92 4.30 -16.78
C ASP A 101 -8.28 3.59 -16.83
N ALA A 102 -8.28 2.27 -17.02
CA ALA A 102 -9.47 1.43 -17.12
C ALA A 102 -9.68 0.51 -15.90
N VAL A 103 -8.79 0.58 -14.90
CA VAL A 103 -8.95 -0.14 -13.63
C VAL A 103 -10.14 0.43 -12.86
N VAL A 104 -11.00 -0.47 -12.36
CA VAL A 104 -11.99 -0.12 -11.35
C VAL A 104 -11.33 -0.22 -9.98
N TRP A 105 -11.30 0.90 -9.27
CA TRP A 105 -10.65 1.04 -7.98
C TRP A 105 -11.66 0.97 -6.82
N GLU A 106 -11.31 0.23 -5.77
CA GLU A 106 -12.07 0.20 -4.51
C GLU A 106 -11.19 0.65 -3.35
N ARG A 107 -11.78 1.35 -2.38
CA ARG A 107 -11.05 1.76 -1.17
C ARG A 107 -10.92 0.58 -0.21
N ASP A 108 -9.68 0.22 0.09
CA ASP A 108 -9.37 -0.76 1.12
C ASP A 108 -9.84 -0.22 2.49
N PRO A 109 -10.72 -0.95 3.22
CA PRO A 109 -11.28 -0.46 4.48
C PRO A 109 -10.24 -0.39 5.60
N ASP A 110 -9.22 -1.25 5.53
CA ASP A 110 -8.24 -1.47 6.58
C ASP A 110 -7.11 -0.43 6.51
N PHE A 111 -6.63 -0.08 5.32
CA PHE A 111 -5.50 0.82 5.09
C PHE A 111 -5.87 2.11 4.35
N GLY A 112 -7.01 2.16 3.67
CA GLY A 112 -7.52 3.36 3.03
C GLY A 112 -6.97 3.70 1.66
N TYR A 113 -5.99 2.96 1.15
CA TYR A 113 -5.54 3.05 -0.23
C TYR A 113 -6.57 2.47 -1.19
N LEU A 114 -6.42 2.74 -2.48
CA LEU A 114 -7.26 2.12 -3.50
C LEU A 114 -6.60 0.84 -4.00
N VAL A 115 -7.36 -0.26 -4.06
CA VAL A 115 -6.98 -1.54 -4.67
C VAL A 115 -7.67 -1.71 -6.02
N PRO A 116 -7.05 -2.40 -6.99
CA PRO A 116 -7.72 -2.80 -8.21
C PRO A 116 -8.81 -3.84 -7.89
N ALA A 117 -10.08 -3.46 -8.03
CA ALA A 117 -11.22 -4.35 -7.85
C ALA A 117 -11.60 -5.07 -9.16
N ALA A 118 -11.36 -4.42 -10.31
CA ALA A 118 -11.45 -5.05 -11.62
C ALA A 118 -10.40 -4.46 -12.58
N VAL A 119 -9.75 -5.34 -13.34
CA VAL A 119 -8.68 -4.98 -14.28
C VAL A 119 -8.99 -5.64 -15.63
N PRO A 120 -9.11 -4.87 -16.72
CA PRO A 120 -9.26 -5.44 -18.05
C PRO A 120 -8.17 -6.47 -18.36
N GLY A 121 -8.57 -7.65 -18.86
CA GLY A 121 -7.64 -8.73 -19.17
C GLY A 121 -7.22 -9.60 -17.98
N LEU A 122 -7.73 -9.33 -16.78
CA LEU A 122 -7.50 -10.13 -15.59
C LEU A 122 -8.82 -10.72 -15.07
N ALA A 123 -8.87 -12.03 -14.84
CA ALA A 123 -10.05 -12.74 -14.36
C ALA A 123 -9.73 -13.54 -13.09
N ASP A 124 -10.77 -14.00 -12.39
CA ASP A 124 -10.59 -14.96 -11.31
C ASP A 124 -10.02 -16.29 -11.86
N PRO A 125 -9.11 -16.96 -11.14
CA PRO A 125 -8.65 -16.64 -9.79
C PRO A 125 -7.49 -15.63 -9.71
N GLU A 126 -6.88 -15.24 -10.85
CA GLU A 126 -5.69 -14.39 -10.88
C GLU A 126 -5.93 -13.00 -10.26
N ALA A 127 -7.12 -12.43 -10.47
CA ALA A 127 -7.48 -11.13 -9.89
C ALA A 127 -7.54 -11.12 -8.37
N ARG A 128 -7.77 -12.28 -7.72
CA ARG A 128 -7.98 -12.36 -6.26
C ARG A 128 -6.77 -11.86 -5.46
N VAL A 129 -5.56 -12.05 -5.96
CA VAL A 129 -4.33 -11.59 -5.29
C VAL A 129 -4.24 -10.06 -5.17
N LEU A 130 -4.97 -9.31 -6.01
CA LEU A 130 -5.05 -7.85 -5.97
C LEU A 130 -5.85 -7.35 -4.76
N MET A 131 -6.67 -8.20 -4.15
CA MET A 131 -7.51 -7.91 -3.00
C MET A 131 -7.15 -8.83 -1.83
N PRO A 132 -6.06 -8.55 -1.09
CA PRO A 132 -5.56 -9.41 -0.01
C PRO A 132 -6.63 -9.85 0.99
N ARG A 133 -7.51 -8.94 1.40
CA ARG A 133 -8.61 -9.27 2.33
C ARG A 133 -9.47 -10.45 1.84
N LEU A 134 -9.81 -10.47 0.55
CA LEU A 134 -10.59 -11.55 -0.06
C LEU A 134 -9.75 -12.83 -0.20
N LEU A 135 -8.47 -12.71 -0.59
CA LEU A 135 -7.56 -13.85 -0.67
C LEU A 135 -7.44 -14.58 0.68
N TYR A 136 -7.32 -13.84 1.78
CA TYR A 136 -7.32 -14.42 3.13
C TYR A 136 -8.68 -15.03 3.49
N ALA A 137 -9.79 -14.42 3.09
CA ALA A 137 -11.13 -14.93 3.35
C ALA A 137 -11.39 -16.25 2.62
N ASP A 138 -10.98 -16.37 1.36
CA ASP A 138 -11.10 -17.58 0.54
C ASP A 138 -10.33 -18.79 1.12
N ASN A 139 -9.43 -18.54 2.07
CA ASN A 139 -8.62 -19.55 2.74
C ASN A 139 -8.95 -19.67 4.25
N ASP A 140 -10.12 -19.20 4.69
CA ASP A 140 -10.58 -19.23 6.09
C ASP A 140 -9.65 -18.51 7.10
N ARG A 141 -8.92 -17.50 6.62
CA ARG A 141 -7.87 -16.78 7.39
C ARG A 141 -8.25 -15.33 7.72
N VAL A 142 -9.54 -15.03 7.84
CA VAL A 142 -10.03 -13.65 8.13
C VAL A 142 -9.49 -13.07 9.43
N TYR A 143 -9.37 -13.88 10.49
CA TYR A 143 -8.84 -13.43 11.78
C TYR A 143 -7.33 -13.17 11.73
N GLU A 144 -6.61 -13.97 10.96
CA GLU A 144 -5.19 -13.75 10.72
C GLU A 144 -4.96 -12.42 9.98
N HIS A 145 -5.75 -12.16 8.93
CA HIS A 145 -5.71 -10.88 8.21
C HIS A 145 -5.95 -9.70 9.16
N ALA A 146 -6.99 -9.76 9.98
CA ALA A 146 -7.30 -8.68 10.93
C ALA A 146 -6.16 -8.43 11.94
N GLY A 147 -5.52 -9.49 12.42
CA GLY A 147 -4.33 -9.38 13.28
C GLY A 147 -3.17 -8.69 12.58
N LEU A 148 -2.84 -9.15 11.36
CA LEU A 148 -1.77 -8.58 10.53
C LEU A 148 -2.01 -7.11 10.16
N VAL A 149 -3.26 -6.73 9.90
CA VAL A 149 -3.66 -5.33 9.69
C VAL A 149 -3.30 -4.50 10.91
N ALA A 150 -3.75 -4.92 12.10
CA ALA A 150 -3.53 -4.18 13.32
C ALA A 150 -2.02 -4.07 13.66
N ASP A 151 -1.26 -5.14 13.44
CA ASP A 151 0.21 -5.14 13.58
C ASP A 151 0.86 -4.15 12.62
N LYS A 152 0.47 -4.15 11.34
CA LYS A 152 1.06 -3.25 10.34
C LYS A 152 0.72 -1.79 10.58
N GLN A 153 -0.50 -1.48 11.01
CA GLN A 153 -0.87 -0.12 11.40
C GLN A 153 -0.04 0.39 12.59
N ARG A 154 0.22 -0.47 13.59
CA ARG A 154 1.11 -0.15 14.73
C ARG A 154 2.56 0.07 14.30
N GLU A 155 3.10 -0.86 13.51
CA GLU A 155 4.48 -0.80 13.05
C GLU A 155 4.74 0.48 12.23
N ARG A 156 3.84 0.79 11.30
CA ARG A 156 3.90 2.03 10.52
C ARG A 156 3.81 3.28 11.40
N ARG A 157 2.95 3.26 12.44
CA ARG A 157 2.91 4.36 13.40
C ARG A 157 4.23 4.52 14.14
N ALA A 158 4.87 3.43 14.53
CA ALA A 158 6.16 3.45 15.20
C ALA A 158 7.28 3.98 14.29
N ILE A 159 7.29 3.57 13.01
CA ILE A 159 8.20 4.10 11.99
C ILE A 159 8.06 5.62 11.87
N ALA A 160 6.81 6.12 11.75
CA ALA A 160 6.55 7.55 11.68
C ALA A 160 7.00 8.29 12.95
N ALA A 161 6.72 7.72 14.14
CA ALA A 161 7.07 8.32 15.42
C ALA A 161 8.59 8.38 15.67
N ALA A 162 9.37 7.46 15.09
CA ALA A 162 10.83 7.48 15.19
C ALA A 162 11.48 8.64 14.41
N ALA A 163 10.77 9.21 13.42
CA ALA A 163 11.23 10.36 12.65
C ALA A 163 10.79 11.68 13.31
N ALA A 164 11.59 12.18 14.27
CA ALA A 164 11.29 13.45 14.95
C ALA A 164 11.16 14.62 13.97
N GLY A 165 10.04 15.35 14.03
CA GLY A 165 9.73 16.46 13.11
C GLY A 165 9.01 16.06 11.82
N LEU A 166 8.60 14.79 11.68
CA LEU A 166 7.81 14.33 10.54
C LEU A 166 6.42 15.01 10.52
N ASP A 167 5.95 15.38 9.32
CA ASP A 167 4.60 15.91 9.12
C ASP A 167 3.56 14.93 9.70
N PRO A 168 2.64 15.40 10.58
CA PRO A 168 1.68 14.53 11.27
C PRO A 168 0.74 13.80 10.32
N ARG A 169 0.52 14.29 9.08
CA ARG A 169 -0.28 13.60 8.06
C ARG A 169 0.30 12.23 7.73
N VAL A 170 1.63 12.10 7.71
CA VAL A 170 2.32 10.82 7.43
C VAL A 170 2.06 9.84 8.57
N GLY A 171 2.17 10.30 9.82
CA GLY A 171 1.86 9.46 10.98
C GLY A 171 0.37 9.09 11.09
N ALA A 172 -0.54 9.94 10.63
CA ALA A 172 -1.97 9.66 10.61
C ALA A 172 -2.35 8.63 9.52
N ALA A 173 -1.59 8.56 8.43
CA ALA A 173 -1.79 7.58 7.36
C ALA A 173 -1.58 6.12 7.81
N SER A 174 -0.97 5.88 8.98
CA SER A 174 -0.89 4.54 9.55
C SER A 174 -2.25 3.99 10.02
N ARG A 175 -3.26 4.86 10.17
CA ARG A 175 -4.59 4.55 10.73
C ARG A 175 -4.56 3.95 12.14
N TRP A 176 -3.48 4.19 12.89
CA TRP A 176 -3.35 3.77 14.28
C TRP A 176 -3.43 4.98 15.25
N PRO A 177 -4.16 4.87 16.38
CA PRO A 177 -5.00 3.74 16.76
C PRO A 177 -6.23 3.61 15.85
N PRO A 178 -6.83 2.40 15.75
CA PRO A 178 -8.03 2.21 14.96
C PRO A 178 -9.09 3.18 15.48
N SER A 179 -9.57 4.06 14.61
CA SER A 179 -10.70 4.91 14.96
C SER A 179 -11.96 4.06 14.82
N PRO A 180 -12.89 4.09 15.80
CA PRO A 180 -14.19 3.49 15.61
C PRO A 180 -14.79 4.06 14.33
N THR A 181 -15.11 3.20 13.36
CA THR A 181 -15.96 3.57 12.23
C THR A 181 -17.36 3.74 12.82
N GLY A 182 -17.61 4.91 13.40
CA GLY A 182 -18.84 5.24 14.08
C GLY A 182 -19.99 5.39 13.09
N GLU A 183 -20.47 4.30 12.53
CA GLU A 183 -21.91 4.15 12.40
C GLU A 183 -22.41 3.90 13.81
N ARG A 184 -23.11 4.89 14.39
CA ARG A 184 -23.98 4.62 15.53
C ARG A 184 -24.93 3.52 15.07
N TRP A 185 -24.76 2.31 15.59
CA TRP A 185 -25.81 1.31 15.55
C TRP A 185 -27.04 2.00 16.15
N ARG A 186 -28.10 2.14 15.33
CA ARG A 186 -29.32 2.83 15.73
C ARG A 186 -29.82 2.23 17.04
N ASP A 187 -30.18 3.10 17.98
CA ASP A 187 -30.89 2.75 19.22
C ASP A 187 -32.17 1.95 18.95
#